data_AF-A0A7Y9J8V8-F1
#
_entry.id   AF-A0A7Y9J8V8-F1
#
_cell.length_a   1.000
_cell.length_b   1.000
_cell.length_c   1.000
_cell.angle_alpha   90.00
_cell.angle_beta   90.00
_cell.angle_gamma   90.00
#
_symmetry.space_group_name_H-M   'P 1'
#
loop_
_entity.id
_entity.type
_entity.pdbx_description
1 polymer ?
#
loop_
_entity_poly.entity_id
_entity_poly.type
_entity_poly.pdbx_seq_one_letter_code
_entity_poly.pdbx_strand_id
1 'polypeptide(L)'
;MDAHERRAWGPLIREARKAQKIDQEELAQMAGTTRRTIGSIERGDTTAQTDVLKRILTALGLTQSLELDPDVRNFVAMLGPLLQRLATDERARLMPAIVELVADALQGDASAEPTPIRARRPMFSFDEADQAARDEDREKPRMGDE
;
A
#
# COMPACT_ATOMS: atom_id res chain seq x y z
N MET A 1 12.09 -7.52 11.91
CA MET A 1 10.79 -6.84 11.92
C MET A 1 10.57 -6.27 13.32
N ASP A 2 10.53 -4.95 13.48
CA ASP A 2 10.37 -4.29 14.77
C ASP A 2 8.89 -4.27 15.23
N ALA A 3 8.59 -3.60 16.37
CA ALA A 3 7.23 -3.56 16.91
C ALA A 3 6.26 -2.66 16.10
N HIS A 4 6.78 -1.60 15.49
CA HIS A 4 6.00 -0.67 14.67
C HIS A 4 5.62 -1.33 13.35
N GLU A 5 6.59 -1.97 12.68
CA GLU A 5 6.39 -2.76 11.47
C GLU A 5 5.35 -3.86 11.68
N ARG A 6 5.41 -4.58 12.81
CA ARG A 6 4.42 -5.63 13.14
C ARG A 6 3.00 -5.09 13.36
N ARG A 7 2.84 -3.88 13.91
CA ARG A 7 1.51 -3.27 14.09
C ARG A 7 0.90 -2.85 12.75
N ALA A 8 1.70 -2.40 11.80
CA ALA A 8 1.24 -1.99 10.47
C ALA A 8 0.57 -3.13 9.67
N TRP A 9 0.85 -4.39 10.01
CA TRP A 9 0.22 -5.55 9.36
C TRP A 9 -1.26 -5.76 9.72
N GLY A 10 -1.74 -5.23 10.86
CA GLY A 10 -3.12 -5.48 11.33
C GLY A 10 -4.20 -5.14 10.29
N PRO A 11 -4.23 -3.91 9.75
CA PRO A 11 -5.16 -3.54 8.68
C PRO A 11 -4.97 -4.37 7.40
N LEU A 12 -3.73 -4.68 7.01
CA LEU A 12 -3.45 -5.49 5.81
C LEU A 12 -4.00 -6.93 5.94
N ILE A 13 -3.83 -7.53 7.11
CA ILE A 13 -4.38 -8.85 7.46
C ILE A 13 -5.90 -8.82 7.38
N ARG A 14 -6.52 -7.76 7.89
CA ARG A 14 -7.98 -7.61 7.84
C ARG A 14 -8.50 -7.58 6.41
N GLU A 15 -7.89 -6.78 5.54
CA GLU A 15 -8.33 -6.67 4.15
C GLU A 15 -8.06 -7.96 3.38
N ALA A 16 -6.90 -8.59 3.56
CA ALA A 16 -6.62 -9.90 2.96
C ALA A 16 -7.60 -11.00 3.44
N ARG A 17 -7.98 -11.00 4.72
CA ARG A 17 -8.96 -11.95 5.25
C ARG A 17 -10.33 -11.75 4.60
N LYS A 18 -10.82 -10.52 4.54
CA LYS A 18 -12.09 -10.20 3.86
C LYS A 18 -12.05 -10.57 2.38
N ALA A 19 -10.90 -10.38 1.72
CA ALA A 19 -10.67 -10.77 0.33
C ALA A 19 -10.92 -12.27 0.10
N GLN A 20 -10.61 -13.11 1.10
CA GLN A 20 -10.83 -14.56 1.06
C GLN A 20 -12.22 -14.97 1.56
N LYS A 21 -13.07 -14.01 1.97
CA LYS A 21 -14.43 -14.24 2.48
C LYS A 21 -14.51 -15.17 3.70
N ILE A 22 -13.43 -15.26 4.48
CA ILE A 22 -13.38 -16.00 5.74
C ILE A 22 -13.57 -15.05 6.93
N ASP A 23 -14.11 -15.53 8.03
CA ASP A 23 -14.25 -14.78 9.28
C ASP A 23 -12.99 -14.87 10.17
N GLN A 24 -13.02 -14.16 11.30
CA GLN A 24 -11.88 -14.12 12.23
C GLN A 24 -11.67 -15.45 12.98
N GLU A 25 -12.71 -16.26 13.15
CA GLU A 25 -12.63 -17.58 13.78
C GLU A 25 -11.96 -18.57 12.82
N GLU A 26 -12.35 -18.56 11.55
CA GLU A 26 -11.74 -19.37 10.50
C GLU A 26 -10.24 -19.05 10.35
N LEU A 27 -9.88 -17.76 10.24
CA LEU A 27 -8.47 -17.36 10.19
C LEU A 27 -7.72 -17.77 11.46
N ALA A 28 -8.35 -17.69 12.63
CA ALA A 28 -7.73 -18.12 13.88
C ALA A 28 -7.41 -19.62 13.88
N GLN A 29 -8.34 -20.44 13.38
CA GLN A 29 -8.15 -21.88 13.25
C GLN A 29 -7.03 -22.19 12.25
N MET A 30 -7.03 -21.56 11.07
CA MET A 30 -5.97 -21.75 10.06
C MET A 30 -4.58 -21.36 10.57
N ALA A 31 -4.48 -20.29 11.38
CA ALA A 31 -3.22 -19.81 11.93
C ALA A 31 -2.82 -20.48 13.26
N GLY A 32 -3.67 -21.34 13.83
CA GLY A 32 -3.47 -21.97 15.14
C GLY A 32 -3.41 -20.95 16.29
N THR A 33 -4.31 -19.97 16.29
CA THR A 33 -4.44 -18.94 17.32
C THR A 33 -5.90 -18.78 17.76
N THR A 34 -6.25 -17.69 18.45
CA THR A 34 -7.62 -17.42 18.90
C THR A 34 -8.25 -16.28 18.10
N ARG A 35 -9.57 -16.31 17.92
CA ARG A 35 -10.33 -15.18 17.34
C ARG A 35 -10.08 -13.87 18.07
N ARG A 36 -9.91 -13.89 19.40
CA ARG A 36 -9.53 -12.72 20.20
C ARG A 36 -8.19 -12.15 19.76
N THR A 37 -7.19 -13.02 19.57
CA THR A 37 -5.86 -12.64 19.07
C THR A 37 -5.96 -11.99 17.68
N ILE A 38 -6.69 -12.61 16.74
CA ILE A 38 -6.93 -12.03 15.41
C ILE A 38 -7.58 -10.65 15.52
N GLY A 39 -8.66 -10.52 16.29
CA GLY A 39 -9.35 -9.24 16.45
C GLY A 39 -8.47 -8.14 17.06
N SER A 40 -7.67 -8.45 18.07
CA SER A 40 -6.71 -7.50 18.67
C SER A 40 -5.60 -7.09 17.69
N ILE A 41 -5.14 -8.00 16.84
CA ILE A 41 -4.13 -7.69 15.81
C ILE A 41 -4.72 -6.81 14.72
N GLU A 42 -5.90 -7.16 14.18
CA GLU A 42 -6.54 -6.41 13.09
C GLU A 42 -6.84 -4.95 13.47
N ARG A 43 -7.19 -4.70 14.74
CA ARG A 43 -7.42 -3.34 15.25
C ARG A 43 -6.14 -2.58 15.63
N GLY A 44 -5.01 -3.26 15.73
CA GLY A 44 -3.75 -2.68 16.19
C GLY A 44 -3.61 -2.55 17.72
N ASP A 45 -4.55 -3.11 18.49
CA ASP A 45 -4.58 -3.09 19.96
C ASP A 45 -3.33 -3.75 20.55
N THR A 46 -2.81 -4.79 19.89
CA THR A 46 -1.63 -5.54 20.30
C THR A 46 -0.64 -5.69 19.15
N THR A 47 0.65 -5.54 19.45
CA THR A 47 1.71 -5.95 18.53
C THR A 47 1.86 -7.47 18.57
N ALA A 48 1.46 -8.16 17.51
CA ALA A 48 1.58 -9.62 17.38
C ALA A 48 3.03 -10.08 17.56
N GLN A 49 3.28 -11.17 18.28
CA GLN A 49 4.59 -11.84 18.25
C GLN A 49 4.95 -12.25 16.81
N THR A 50 6.24 -12.20 16.48
CA THR A 50 6.72 -12.51 15.12
C THR A 50 6.22 -13.86 14.60
N ASP A 51 6.21 -14.89 15.45
CA ASP A 51 5.78 -16.24 15.04
C ASP A 51 4.26 -16.34 14.85
N VAL A 52 3.48 -15.61 15.66
CA VAL A 52 2.02 -15.50 15.46
C VAL A 52 1.73 -14.78 14.15
N LEU A 53 2.43 -13.68 13.88
CA LEU A 53 2.29 -12.92 12.65
C LEU A 53 2.63 -13.77 11.43
N LYS A 54 3.78 -14.47 11.45
CA LYS A 54 4.17 -15.38 10.37
C LYS A 54 3.12 -16.44 10.08
N ARG A 55 2.56 -17.08 11.12
CA ARG A 55 1.49 -18.09 10.94
C ARG A 55 0.24 -17.50 10.30
N ILE A 56 -0.18 -16.30 10.72
CA ILE A 56 -1.32 -15.60 10.13
C ILE A 56 -1.06 -15.29 8.65
N LEU A 57 0.11 -14.72 8.34
CA LEU A 57 0.46 -14.39 6.96
C LEU A 57 0.58 -15.65 6.09
N THR A 58 1.10 -16.76 6.63
CA THR A 58 1.12 -18.06 5.94
C THR A 58 -0.28 -18.63 5.71
N ALA A 59 -1.16 -18.57 6.71
CA ALA A 59 -2.55 -18.97 6.56
C ALA A 59 -3.26 -18.19 5.45
N LEU A 60 -2.91 -16.91 5.28
CA LEU A 60 -3.42 -16.05 4.20
C LEU A 60 -2.67 -16.20 2.86
N GLY A 61 -1.62 -17.02 2.79
CA GLY A 61 -0.80 -17.18 1.57
C GLY A 61 0.15 -16.00 1.27
N LEU A 62 0.36 -15.10 2.22
CA LEU A 62 1.14 -13.86 2.06
C LEU A 62 2.65 -13.99 2.36
N THR A 63 3.11 -15.16 2.81
CA THR A 63 4.53 -15.41 3.19
C THR A 63 5.31 -16.22 2.18
N GLN A 64 4.72 -16.59 1.04
CA GLN A 64 5.48 -17.39 0.09
C GLN A 64 6.63 -16.59 -0.51
N SER A 65 7.81 -17.20 -0.41
CA SER A 65 9.00 -16.95 -1.21
C SER A 65 8.62 -17.05 -2.69
N LEU A 66 8.05 -15.98 -3.22
CA LEU A 66 7.56 -15.96 -4.58
C LEU A 66 8.76 -15.76 -5.52
N GLU A 67 9.03 -16.77 -6.34
CA GLU A 67 9.32 -16.44 -7.72
C GLU A 67 8.13 -15.63 -8.24
N LEU A 68 8.24 -14.31 -8.13
CA LEU A 68 7.30 -13.39 -8.75
C LEU A 68 7.41 -13.57 -10.26
N ASP A 69 6.27 -13.62 -10.94
CA ASP A 69 6.20 -13.46 -12.38
C ASP A 69 7.03 -12.24 -12.80
N PRO A 70 7.75 -12.27 -13.94
CA PRO A 70 8.63 -11.17 -14.35
C PRO A 70 7.94 -9.80 -14.33
N ASP A 71 6.68 -9.74 -14.76
CA ASP A 71 5.92 -8.50 -14.78
C ASP A 71 5.59 -7.99 -13.37
N VAL A 72 5.14 -8.88 -12.48
CA VAL A 72 4.88 -8.55 -11.07
C VAL A 72 6.16 -8.06 -10.38
N ARG A 73 7.29 -8.71 -10.66
CA ARG A 73 8.60 -8.29 -10.17
C ARG A 73 8.97 -6.89 -10.63
N ASN A 74 8.75 -6.58 -11.91
CA ASN A 74 9.00 -5.25 -12.47
C ASN A 74 8.12 -4.17 -11.82
N PHE A 75 6.83 -4.47 -11.59
CA PHE A 75 5.94 -3.55 -10.87
C PHE A 75 6.37 -3.33 -9.44
N VAL A 76 6.73 -4.38 -8.70
CA VAL A 76 7.24 -4.25 -7.32
C VAL A 76 8.53 -3.44 -7.29
N ALA A 77 9.45 -3.68 -8.23
CA ALA A 77 10.70 -2.93 -8.35
C ALA A 77 10.48 -1.45 -8.67
N MET A 78 9.48 -1.14 -9.51
CA MET A 78 9.10 0.24 -9.85
C MET A 78 8.36 0.95 -8.70
N LEU A 79 7.44 0.26 -8.03
CA LEU A 79 6.65 0.81 -6.94
C LEU A 79 7.50 1.04 -5.68
N GLY A 80 8.49 0.18 -5.41
CA GLY A 80 9.34 0.25 -4.23
C GLY A 80 9.91 1.66 -3.96
N PRO A 81 10.63 2.29 -4.91
CA PRO A 81 11.13 3.65 -4.76
C PRO A 81 10.03 4.70 -4.57
N LEU A 82 8.89 4.56 -5.26
CA LEU A 82 7.76 5.49 -5.12
C LEU A 82 7.17 5.42 -3.71
N LEU A 83 6.99 4.20 -3.17
CA LEU A 83 6.52 3.99 -1.81
C LEU A 83 7.53 4.54 -0.79
N GLN A 84 8.83 4.35 -1.00
CA GLN A 84 9.86 4.87 -0.09
C GLN A 84 9.86 6.39 0.02
N ARG A 85 9.44 7.12 -1.04
CA ARG A 85 9.31 8.58 -1.03
C ARG A 85 8.13 9.08 -0.22
N LEU A 86 7.11 8.25 0.02
CA LEU A 86 5.98 8.60 0.86
C LEU A 86 6.40 8.63 2.32
N ALA A 87 5.79 9.51 3.12
CA ALA A 87 5.97 9.48 4.57
C ALA A 87 5.48 8.14 5.15
N THR A 88 6.05 7.70 6.28
CA THR A 88 5.66 6.43 6.93
C THR A 88 4.16 6.37 7.21
N ASP A 89 3.57 7.46 7.70
CA ASP A 89 2.15 7.55 8.01
C ASP A 89 1.28 7.49 6.75
N GLU A 90 1.76 8.08 5.65
CA GLU A 90 1.07 8.04 4.37
C GLU A 90 1.09 6.62 3.77
N ARG A 91 2.22 5.92 3.84
CA ARG A 91 2.28 4.50 3.48
C ARG A 91 1.30 3.67 4.31
N ALA A 92 1.31 3.85 5.64
CA ALA A 92 0.44 3.09 6.55
C ALA A 92 -1.06 3.32 6.25
N ARG A 93 -1.43 4.52 5.82
CA ARG A 93 -2.79 4.86 5.38
C ARG A 93 -3.14 4.27 4.01
N LEU A 94 -2.20 4.24 3.06
CA LEU A 94 -2.45 3.82 1.68
C LEU A 94 -2.42 2.31 1.48
N MET A 95 -1.50 1.58 2.13
CA MET A 95 -1.33 0.15 1.84
C MET A 95 -2.60 -0.67 2.05
N PRO A 96 -3.41 -0.46 3.11
CA PRO A 96 -4.67 -1.19 3.27
C PRO A 96 -5.65 -0.94 2.13
N ALA A 97 -5.74 0.30 1.64
CA ALA A 97 -6.61 0.64 0.51
C ALA A 97 -6.12 0.00 -0.81
N ILE A 98 -4.80 -0.12 -1.01
CA ILE A 98 -4.26 -0.85 -2.17
C ILE A 98 -4.57 -2.34 -2.07
N VAL A 99 -4.40 -2.94 -0.88
CA VAL A 99 -4.74 -4.36 -0.65
C VAL A 99 -6.23 -4.59 -0.90
N GLU A 100 -7.10 -3.72 -0.39
CA GLU A 100 -8.55 -3.77 -0.62
C GLU A 100 -8.89 -3.64 -2.11
N LEU A 101 -8.28 -2.69 -2.84
CA LEU A 101 -8.50 -2.54 -4.28
C LEU A 101 -8.10 -3.79 -5.08
N VAL A 102 -6.95 -4.38 -4.76
CA VAL A 102 -6.48 -5.62 -5.41
C VAL A 102 -7.38 -6.79 -5.03
N ALA A 103 -7.79 -6.88 -3.77
CA ALA A 103 -8.72 -7.89 -3.28
C ALA A 103 -10.06 -7.83 -4.02
N ASP A 104 -10.63 -6.64 -4.19
CA ASP A 104 -11.88 -6.44 -4.92
C ASP A 104 -11.75 -6.82 -6.39
N ALA A 105 -10.63 -6.45 -7.03
CA ALA A 105 -10.35 -6.81 -8.41
C ALA A 105 -10.23 -8.34 -8.61
N LEU A 106 -9.76 -9.09 -7.60
CA LEU A 106 -9.72 -10.55 -7.62
C LEU A 106 -11.09 -11.20 -7.41
N GLN A 107 -12.01 -10.52 -6.72
CA GLN A 107 -13.38 -11.00 -6.49
C GLN A 107 -14.34 -10.63 -7.62
N GLY A 108 -14.06 -9.55 -8.35
CA GLY A 108 -14.80 -9.12 -9.53
C GLY A 108 -14.56 -10.06 -10.71
N ASP A 109 -15.58 -10.18 -11.57
CA ASP A 109 -15.41 -10.82 -12.88
C ASP A 109 -14.38 -9.99 -13.65
N ALA A 110 -13.27 -10.60 -14.11
CA ALA A 110 -12.16 -9.93 -14.82
C ALA A 110 -12.58 -9.26 -16.15
N SER A 111 -13.88 -9.26 -16.45
CA SER A 111 -14.57 -8.66 -17.58
C SER A 111 -15.12 -7.25 -17.30
N ALA A 112 -15.15 -6.79 -16.05
CA ALA A 112 -15.48 -5.41 -15.73
C ALA A 112 -14.29 -4.51 -16.08
N GLU A 113 -14.46 -3.61 -17.06
CA GLU A 113 -13.46 -2.60 -17.38
C GLU A 113 -12.97 -1.93 -16.08
N PRO A 114 -11.64 -1.75 -15.91
CA PRO A 114 -11.12 -1.12 -14.72
C PRO A 114 -11.82 0.22 -14.55
N THR A 115 -12.53 0.38 -13.41
CA THR A 115 -13.19 1.64 -13.08
C THR A 115 -12.13 2.72 -13.21
N PRO A 116 -12.30 3.70 -14.13
CA PRO A 116 -11.25 4.65 -14.40
C PRO A 116 -10.91 5.33 -13.09
N ILE A 117 -9.65 5.18 -12.67
CA ILE A 117 -9.08 5.96 -11.60
C ILE A 117 -9.30 7.40 -12.06
N ARG A 118 -10.30 8.08 -11.49
CA ARG A 118 -10.51 9.50 -11.77
C ARG A 118 -9.22 10.17 -11.35
N ALA A 119 -8.38 10.47 -12.33
CA ALA A 119 -7.19 11.25 -12.15
C ALA A 119 -7.66 12.52 -11.46
N ARG A 120 -7.35 12.65 -10.16
CA ARG A 120 -7.39 13.97 -9.54
C ARG A 120 -6.46 14.80 -10.40
N ARG A 121 -7.01 15.83 -11.03
CA ARG A 121 -6.22 16.83 -11.76
C ARG A 121 -5.00 17.13 -10.87
N PRO A 122 -3.77 16.89 -11.35
CA PRO A 122 -2.61 17.28 -10.57
C PRO A 122 -2.79 18.76 -10.23
N MET A 123 -2.68 19.09 -8.95
CA MET A 123 -2.90 20.46 -8.45
C MET A 123 -1.88 21.45 -9.03
N PHE A 124 -0.86 20.95 -9.74
CA PHE A 124 0.12 21.71 -10.48
C PHE A 124 0.33 21.07 -11.85
N SER A 125 -0.01 21.79 -12.91
CA SER A 125 0.48 21.49 -14.25
C SER A 125 1.96 21.84 -14.29
N PHE A 126 2.81 20.92 -14.77
CA PHE A 126 4.23 21.20 -14.96
C PHE A 126 4.47 22.40 -15.90
N ASP A 127 3.50 22.76 -16.74
CA ASP A 127 3.59 23.93 -17.63
C ASP A 127 3.54 25.27 -16.87
N GLU A 128 2.81 25.37 -15.76
CA GLU A 128 2.67 26.63 -15.00
C GLU A 128 3.95 26.96 -14.22
N ALA A 129 4.64 25.94 -13.69
CA ALA A 129 5.91 26.11 -13.00
C ALA A 129 7.05 26.48 -13.97
N ASP A 130 7.04 25.91 -15.19
CA ASP A 130 8.06 26.19 -16.21
C ASP A 130 7.84 27.55 -16.88
N GLN A 131 6.59 28.03 -17.00
CA GLN A 131 6.29 29.40 -17.45
C GLN A 131 6.66 30.45 -16.40
N ALA A 132 6.33 30.24 -15.12
CA ALA A 132 6.71 31.16 -14.05
C ALA A 132 8.24 31.33 -13.94
N ALA A 133 9.00 30.24 -14.07
CA ALA A 133 10.46 30.28 -14.05
C ALA A 133 11.07 31.03 -15.25
N ARG A 134 10.44 30.98 -16.42
CA ARG A 134 10.91 31.70 -17.63
C ARG A 134 10.57 33.19 -17.60
N ASP A 135 9.47 33.56 -16.98
CA ASP A 135 9.08 34.97 -16.85
C ASP A 135 9.95 35.71 -15.81
N GLU A 136 10.32 35.05 -14.70
CA GLU A 136 11.24 35.62 -13.69
C GLU A 136 12.66 35.89 -14.24
N ASP A 137 13.16 35.09 -15.18
CA ASP A 137 14.49 35.30 -15.78
C ASP A 137 14.48 36.38 -16.87
N ARG A 138 13.31 36.78 -17.38
CA ARG A 138 13.15 37.83 -18.40
C ARG A 138 13.10 39.24 -17.80
N GLU A 139 12.73 39.36 -16.52
CA GLU A 139 12.61 40.66 -15.81
C GLU A 139 13.88 41.11 -15.09
N LYS A 140 14.96 40.31 -15.07
CA LYS A 140 16.24 40.77 -14.50
C LYS A 140 16.78 41.93 -15.36
N PRO A 141 16.94 43.15 -14.81
CA PRO A 141 17.50 44.24 -15.56
C PRO A 141 18.96 43.91 -15.88
N ARG A 142 19.35 44.03 -17.15
CA ARG A 142 20.76 44.04 -17.54
C ARG A 142 21.39 45.25 -16.86
N MET A 143 22.09 45.02 -15.75
CA MET A 143 22.99 46.00 -15.16
C MET A 143 24.00 46.38 -16.24
N GLY A 144 24.04 47.68 -16.55
CA GLY A 144 24.77 48.25 -17.65
C GLY A 144 26.27 48.03 -17.55
N ASP A 145 26.88 47.93 -18.73
CA ASP A 145 28.29 48.15 -18.94
C ASP A 145 28.60 49.63 -18.66
N GLU A 146 29.47 49.89 -17.69
CA GLU A 146 30.30 51.10 -17.59
C GLU A 146 31.74 50.70 -17.29
#